data_AF-A0A0C2CDH4-F1
#
_entry.id   AF-A0A0C2CDH4-F1
#
_cell.length_a   1.000
_cell.length_b   1.000
_cell.length_c   1.000
_cell.angle_alpha   90.00
_cell.angle_beta   90.00
_cell.angle_gamma   90.00
#
_symmetry.space_group_name_H-M   'P 1'
#
loop_
_entity.id
_entity.type
_entity.pdbx_description
1 polymer ?
#
loop_
_entity_poly.entity_id
_entity_poly.type
_entity_poly.pdbx_seq_one_letter_code
_entity_poly.pdbx_strand_id
1 'polypeptide(L)'
;MLADPRSKLAEWFKPGTVKPIATDKVRKRTMLKYYQWNRALFQGGNYYLDRDAKTFRHILAYLRLKKEKFVPSLALPSKPDDLAKLVGECEALNLAELKDLALDLLQKYQRTEEQHYVTSFVQVTLRDFESWQFEREQNQIALKKKPSNDEEYQPNSAYDEWDNL
;
A
#
# COMPACT_ATOMS: atom_id res chain seq x y z
N MET A 1 -27.71 6.29 -16.61
CA MET A 1 -28.75 6.99 -15.83
C MET A 1 -28.07 7.86 -14.79
N LEU A 2 -28.63 9.05 -14.53
CA LEU A 2 -28.01 10.16 -13.82
C LEU A 2 -27.60 9.82 -12.38
N ALA A 3 -26.40 10.25 -11.98
CA ALA A 3 -26.00 10.34 -10.59
C ALA A 3 -26.88 11.38 -9.85
N ASP A 4 -27.33 11.04 -8.63
CA ASP A 4 -28.12 11.93 -7.78
C ASP A 4 -27.39 13.27 -7.54
N PRO A 5 -27.98 14.43 -7.92
CA PRO A 5 -27.39 15.75 -7.74
C PRO A 5 -27.08 16.11 -6.28
N ARG A 6 -27.64 15.37 -5.30
CA ARG A 6 -27.40 15.57 -3.87
C ARG A 6 -26.25 14.74 -3.30
N SER A 7 -25.67 13.84 -4.09
CA SER A 7 -24.51 13.05 -3.67
C SER A 7 -23.25 13.91 -3.62
N LYS A 8 -22.64 14.04 -2.44
CA LYS A 8 -21.35 14.73 -2.24
C LYS A 8 -20.19 14.09 -3.04
N LEU A 9 -20.38 12.89 -3.59
CA LEU A 9 -19.43 12.26 -4.50
C LEU A 9 -19.60 12.70 -5.96
N ALA A 10 -20.76 13.24 -6.37
CA ALA A 10 -21.02 13.66 -7.74
C ALA A 10 -20.10 14.80 -8.20
N GLU A 11 -19.62 15.64 -7.28
CA GLU A 11 -18.65 16.69 -7.58
C GLU A 11 -17.26 16.15 -7.92
N TRP A 12 -16.92 14.93 -7.49
CA TRP A 12 -15.58 14.37 -7.63
C TRP A 12 -15.38 13.59 -8.93
N PHE A 13 -16.47 13.24 -9.62
CA PHE A 13 -16.47 12.49 -10.88
C PHE A 13 -16.93 13.33 -12.08
N LYS A 14 -17.14 14.65 -11.93
CA LYS A 14 -17.48 15.55 -13.05
C LYS A 14 -16.30 15.67 -14.03
N PRO A 15 -16.48 15.28 -15.32
CA PRO A 15 -15.48 15.53 -16.35
C PRO A 15 -15.28 17.04 -16.52
N GLY A 16 -14.03 17.52 -16.48
CA GLY A 16 -13.70 18.93 -16.64
C GLY A 16 -13.15 19.64 -15.39
N THR A 17 -13.11 18.99 -14.22
CA THR A 17 -12.52 19.57 -13.00
C THR A 17 -11.01 19.30 -12.88
N VAL A 18 -10.26 19.48 -13.97
CA VAL A 18 -8.79 19.42 -13.94
C VAL A 18 -8.28 20.83 -13.65
N LYS A 19 -8.19 21.19 -12.37
CA LYS A 19 -7.25 22.25 -11.98
C LYS A 19 -5.86 21.63 -11.94
N PRO A 20 -4.84 22.23 -12.57
CA PRO A 20 -3.48 21.71 -12.50
C PRO A 20 -3.02 21.79 -11.03
N ILE A 21 -2.72 20.63 -10.43
CA ILE A 21 -2.37 20.55 -9.01
C ILE A 21 -0.91 20.14 -8.88
N ALA A 22 -0.15 21.03 -8.25
CA ALA A 22 1.23 20.84 -7.85
C ALA A 22 1.42 19.52 -7.09
N THR A 23 2.47 18.80 -7.48
CA THR A 23 2.81 17.39 -7.21
C THR A 23 2.89 17.00 -5.73
N ASP A 24 3.02 17.96 -4.82
CA ASP A 24 3.21 17.71 -3.38
C ASP A 24 1.90 17.49 -2.59
N LYS A 25 0.76 18.00 -3.07
CA LYS A 25 -0.53 17.91 -2.36
C LYS A 25 -1.31 16.61 -2.61
N VAL A 26 -0.88 15.79 -3.57
CA VAL A 26 -1.58 14.56 -3.99
C VAL A 26 -1.54 13.50 -2.88
N ARG A 27 -0.38 13.33 -2.21
CA ARG A 27 -0.18 12.32 -1.16
C ARG A 27 -1.07 12.52 0.08
N LYS A 28 -1.31 13.76 0.48
CA LYS A 28 -2.17 14.06 1.64
C LYS A 28 -3.67 13.92 1.31
N ARG A 29 -4.06 14.19 0.07
CA ARG A 29 -5.46 14.11 -0.36
C ARG A 29 -5.94 12.67 -0.55
N THR A 30 -5.11 11.77 -1.07
CA THR A 30 -5.43 10.32 -1.13
C THR A 30 -5.58 9.71 0.26
N MET A 31 -4.73 10.08 1.22
CA MET A 31 -4.88 9.69 2.63
C MET A 31 -6.20 10.19 3.23
N LEU A 32 -6.57 11.46 3.01
CA LEU A 32 -7.85 11.98 3.51
C LEU A 32 -9.07 11.25 2.92
N LYS A 33 -9.04 10.94 1.62
CA LYS A 33 -10.08 10.13 0.96
C LYS A 33 -10.17 8.73 1.58
N TYR A 34 -9.03 8.09 1.85
CA TYR A 34 -8.94 6.76 2.43
C TYR A 34 -9.48 6.69 3.87
N TYR A 35 -9.16 7.70 4.71
CA TYR A 35 -9.71 7.80 6.07
C TYR A 35 -11.22 8.06 6.05
N GLN A 36 -11.71 8.89 5.13
CA GLN A 36 -13.14 9.18 5.00
C GLN A 36 -13.92 7.97 4.46
N TRP A 37 -13.33 7.19 3.54
CA TRP A 37 -13.91 5.93 3.04
C TRP A 37 -14.00 4.86 4.13
N ASN A 38 -12.92 4.67 4.91
CA ASN A 38 -12.96 3.73 6.04
C ASN A 38 -13.97 4.19 7.10
N ARG A 39 -14.02 5.49 7.45
CA ARG A 39 -15.01 6.01 8.40
C ARG A 39 -16.45 5.84 7.88
N ALA A 40 -16.70 6.02 6.59
CA ALA A 40 -18.01 5.78 5.97
C ALA A 40 -18.40 4.29 5.97
N LEU A 41 -17.43 3.38 5.84
CA LEU A 41 -17.64 1.93 5.97
C LEU A 41 -18.05 1.53 7.40
N PHE A 42 -17.57 2.26 8.42
CA PHE A 42 -17.85 1.99 9.84
C PHE A 42 -19.03 2.80 10.42
N GLN A 43 -19.59 3.78 9.70
CA GLN A 43 -20.70 4.63 10.15
C GLN A 43 -21.89 4.60 9.17
N GLY A 44 -22.61 3.46 9.17
CA GLY A 44 -24.08 3.45 9.05
C GLY A 44 -24.71 4.04 7.77
N GLY A 45 -24.25 3.63 6.59
CA GLY A 45 -25.00 3.82 5.34
C GLY A 45 -24.54 2.85 4.26
N ASN A 46 -25.47 2.17 3.60
CA ASN A 46 -25.14 1.30 2.47
C ASN A 46 -24.87 2.17 1.23
N TYR A 47 -23.63 2.14 0.76
CA TYR A 47 -23.24 2.76 -0.50
C TYR A 47 -23.28 1.69 -1.60
N TYR A 48 -23.97 1.99 -2.70
CA TYR A 48 -24.05 1.09 -3.85
C TYR A 48 -22.93 1.41 -4.84
N LEU A 49 -22.21 0.37 -5.25
CA LEU A 49 -21.20 0.43 -6.28
C LEU A 49 -21.57 -0.60 -7.34
N ASP A 50 -21.87 -0.15 -8.55
CA ASP A 50 -22.22 -0.99 -9.69
C ASP A 50 -20.95 -1.54 -10.36
N ARG A 51 -20.22 -2.38 -9.63
CA ARG A 51 -18.95 -3.00 -10.02
C ARG A 51 -18.91 -4.45 -9.55
N ASP A 52 -17.92 -5.22 -10.00
CA ASP A 52 -17.82 -6.63 -9.64
C ASP A 52 -17.50 -6.83 -8.15
N ALA A 53 -18.49 -7.35 -7.41
CA ALA A 53 -18.39 -7.56 -5.96
C ALA A 53 -17.31 -8.58 -5.57
N LYS A 54 -17.05 -9.58 -6.43
CA LYS A 54 -16.03 -10.62 -6.16
C LYS A 54 -14.63 -10.03 -6.19
N THR A 55 -14.33 -9.25 -7.22
CA THR A 55 -13.06 -8.55 -7.39
C THR A 55 -12.89 -7.45 -6.35
N PHE A 56 -13.97 -6.77 -5.97
CA PHE A 56 -13.93 -5.73 -4.94
C PHE A 56 -13.47 -6.24 -3.57
N ARG A 57 -13.66 -7.54 -3.27
CA ARG A 57 -13.10 -8.17 -2.07
C ARG A 57 -11.57 -8.06 -2.02
N HIS A 58 -10.89 -8.24 -3.14
CA HIS A 58 -9.42 -8.13 -3.24
C HIS A 58 -8.95 -6.68 -3.09
N ILE A 59 -9.71 -5.72 -3.61
CA ILE A 59 -9.46 -4.29 -3.40
C ILE A 59 -9.56 -3.97 -1.90
N LEU A 60 -10.60 -4.42 -1.21
CA LEU A 60 -10.73 -4.20 0.23
C LEU A 60 -9.61 -4.88 1.03
N ALA A 61 -9.18 -6.08 0.64
CA ALA A 61 -8.05 -6.75 1.26
C ALA A 61 -6.76 -5.91 1.10
N TYR A 62 -6.43 -5.49 -0.12
CA TYR A 62 -5.27 -4.64 -0.41
C TYR A 62 -5.27 -3.37 0.44
N LEU A 63 -6.41 -2.69 0.50
CA LEU A 63 -6.57 -1.46 1.26
C LEU A 63 -6.28 -1.69 2.76
N ARG A 64 -6.73 -2.80 3.35
CA ARG A 64 -6.43 -3.14 4.76
C ARG A 64 -4.94 -3.41 4.96
N LEU A 65 -4.35 -4.26 4.11
CA LEU A 65 -2.93 -4.62 4.23
C LEU A 65 -2.03 -3.40 4.05
N LYS A 66 -2.33 -2.54 3.08
CA LYS A 66 -1.59 -1.29 2.85
C LYS A 66 -1.60 -0.37 4.07
N LYS A 67 -2.74 -0.25 4.74
CA LYS A 67 -2.86 0.57 5.96
C LYS A 67 -1.99 0.04 7.09
N GLU A 68 -1.94 -1.28 7.23
CA GLU A 68 -1.11 -1.97 8.23
C GLU A 68 0.36 -2.07 7.79
N LYS A 69 0.71 -1.55 6.60
CA LYS A 69 2.00 -1.74 5.94
C LYS A 69 2.40 -3.21 5.89
N PHE A 70 1.41 -4.09 5.73
CA PHE A 70 1.56 -5.52 5.57
C PHE A 70 1.61 -5.88 4.08
N VAL A 71 2.11 -7.08 3.79
CA VAL A 71 2.43 -7.60 2.46
C VAL A 71 1.24 -7.47 1.49
N PRO A 72 1.26 -6.52 0.53
CA PRO A 72 0.11 -6.26 -0.32
C PRO A 72 -0.19 -7.36 -1.34
N SER A 73 0.80 -8.16 -1.73
CA SER A 73 0.65 -9.27 -2.69
C SER A 73 -0.27 -10.39 -2.17
N LEU A 74 -0.46 -10.51 -0.85
CA LEU A 74 -1.43 -11.43 -0.25
C LEU A 74 -2.89 -11.07 -0.54
N ALA A 75 -3.16 -9.84 -1.00
CA ALA A 75 -4.48 -9.42 -1.42
C ALA A 75 -4.82 -9.87 -2.85
N LEU A 76 -3.83 -10.30 -3.64
CA LEU A 76 -4.03 -10.67 -5.05
C LEU A 76 -4.73 -12.02 -5.17
N PRO A 77 -5.59 -12.21 -6.18
CA PRO A 77 -6.14 -13.53 -6.53
C PRO A 77 -5.04 -14.43 -7.10
N SER A 78 -5.11 -15.72 -6.79
CA SER A 78 -4.16 -16.72 -7.29
C SER A 78 -4.41 -17.08 -8.76
N LYS A 79 -5.67 -17.07 -9.20
CA LYS A 79 -6.04 -17.45 -10.57
C LYS A 79 -5.77 -16.31 -11.56
N PRO A 80 -5.21 -16.60 -12.76
CA PRO A 80 -4.92 -15.59 -13.78
C PRO A 80 -6.18 -14.84 -14.24
N ASP A 81 -7.30 -15.54 -14.42
CA ASP A 81 -8.56 -14.92 -14.88
C ASP A 81 -9.09 -13.88 -13.89
N ASP A 82 -9.05 -14.19 -12.61
CA ASP A 82 -9.51 -13.29 -11.55
C ASP A 82 -8.53 -12.13 -11.37
N LEU A 83 -7.24 -12.35 -11.61
CA LEU A 83 -6.21 -11.33 -11.62
C LEU A 83 -6.39 -10.33 -12.78
N ALA A 84 -6.75 -10.83 -13.97
CA ALA A 84 -7.08 -9.98 -15.12
C ALA A 84 -8.32 -9.10 -14.87
N LYS A 85 -9.37 -9.65 -14.23
CA LYS A 85 -10.53 -8.85 -13.79
C LYS A 85 -10.13 -7.78 -12.78
N LEU A 86 -9.25 -8.11 -11.84
CA LEU A 86 -8.72 -7.17 -10.86
C LEU A 86 -8.00 -5.99 -11.51
N VAL A 87 -7.20 -6.22 -12.55
CA VAL A 87 -6.54 -5.14 -13.31
C VAL A 87 -7.56 -4.16 -13.87
N GLY A 88 -8.65 -4.66 -14.49
CA GLY A 88 -9.72 -3.82 -15.02
C GLY A 88 -10.45 -3.00 -13.94
N GLU A 89 -10.71 -3.59 -12.78
CA GLU A 89 -11.30 -2.87 -11.64
C GLU A 89 -10.36 -1.82 -11.05
N CYS A 90 -9.06 -2.12 -10.97
CA CYS A 90 -8.06 -1.17 -10.48
C CYS A 90 -7.93 0.05 -11.40
N GLU A 91 -8.02 -0.15 -12.72
CA GLU A 91 -8.02 0.96 -13.68
C GLU A 91 -9.26 1.85 -13.48
N ALA A 92 -10.45 1.26 -13.37
CA ALA A 92 -11.70 1.99 -13.17
C ALA A 92 -11.72 2.81 -11.86
N LEU A 93 -11.05 2.31 -10.81
CA LEU A 93 -10.98 2.94 -9.49
C LEU A 93 -9.72 3.78 -9.27
N ASN A 94 -8.83 3.87 -10.29
CA ASN A 94 -7.56 4.58 -10.24
C ASN A 94 -6.62 4.11 -9.10
N LEU A 95 -6.51 2.79 -8.94
CA LEU A 95 -5.64 2.11 -7.98
C LEU A 95 -4.34 1.66 -8.64
N ALA A 96 -3.49 2.62 -9.04
CA ALA A 96 -2.27 2.35 -9.82
C ALA A 96 -1.34 1.30 -9.19
N GLU A 97 -1.03 1.44 -7.90
CA GLU A 97 -0.10 0.52 -7.23
C GLU A 97 -0.62 -0.93 -7.15
N LEU A 98 -1.93 -1.12 -6.92
CA LEU A 98 -2.53 -2.46 -6.93
C LEU A 98 -2.58 -3.03 -8.36
N LYS A 99 -2.85 -2.17 -9.35
CA LYS A 99 -2.81 -2.55 -10.76
C LYS A 99 -1.42 -3.05 -11.16
N ASP A 100 -0.38 -2.32 -10.80
CA ASP A 100 1.00 -2.66 -11.16
C ASP A 100 1.41 -3.99 -10.53
N LEU A 101 1.07 -4.23 -9.26
CA LEU A 101 1.28 -5.52 -8.59
C LEU A 101 0.56 -6.68 -9.30
N ALA A 102 -0.68 -6.46 -9.74
CA ALA A 102 -1.45 -7.47 -10.45
C ALA A 102 -0.88 -7.76 -11.85
N LEU A 103 -0.43 -6.72 -12.56
CA LEU A 103 0.23 -6.83 -13.87
C LEU A 103 1.56 -7.57 -13.78
N ASP A 104 2.38 -7.28 -12.76
CA ASP A 104 3.65 -7.96 -12.54
C ASP A 104 3.45 -9.46 -12.31
N LEU A 105 2.40 -9.86 -11.60
CA LEU A 105 2.08 -11.26 -11.38
C LEU A 105 1.51 -11.92 -12.66
N LEU A 106 0.66 -11.25 -13.43
CA LEU A 106 0.19 -11.74 -14.74
C LEU A 106 1.35 -11.98 -15.71
N GLN A 107 2.32 -11.08 -15.75
CA GLN A 107 3.50 -11.23 -16.60
C GLN A 107 4.33 -12.47 -16.23
N LYS A 108 4.40 -12.82 -14.93
CA LYS A 108 5.06 -14.05 -14.48
C LYS A 108 4.30 -15.29 -14.95
N TYR A 109 2.97 -15.26 -14.90
CA TYR A 109 2.14 -16.35 -15.41
C TYR A 109 2.28 -16.54 -16.92
N GLN A 110 2.43 -15.46 -17.70
CA GLN A 110 2.65 -15.57 -19.15
C GLN A 110 3.89 -16.40 -19.52
N ARG A 111 4.92 -16.39 -18.66
CA ARG A 111 6.17 -17.15 -18.87
C ARG A 111 6.14 -18.55 -18.27
N THR A 112 5.02 -18.92 -17.65
CA THR A 112 4.87 -20.11 -16.83
C THR A 112 3.83 -21.04 -17.46
N GLU A 113 4.05 -22.35 -17.38
CA GLU A 113 3.08 -23.33 -17.86
C GLU A 113 1.78 -23.27 -17.03
N GLU A 114 0.65 -23.65 -17.65
CA GLU A 114 -0.69 -23.49 -17.07
C GLU A 114 -0.87 -24.17 -15.70
N GLN A 115 -0.15 -25.28 -15.48
CA GLN A 115 -0.22 -26.05 -14.24
C GLN A 115 0.55 -25.41 -13.06
N HIS A 116 1.30 -24.34 -13.29
CA HIS A 116 2.24 -23.79 -12.31
C HIS A 116 1.90 -22.39 -11.78
N TYR A 117 0.74 -21.83 -12.15
CA TYR A 117 0.33 -20.49 -11.66
C TYR A 117 0.26 -20.41 -10.13
N VAL A 118 -0.22 -21.47 -9.49
CA VAL A 118 -0.26 -21.54 -8.02
C VAL A 118 1.15 -21.49 -7.44
N THR A 119 2.10 -22.20 -8.04
CA THR A 119 3.51 -22.17 -7.62
C THR A 119 4.08 -20.76 -7.75
N SER A 120 3.86 -20.09 -8.89
CA SER A 120 4.32 -18.71 -9.10
C SER A 120 3.69 -17.73 -8.10
N PHE A 121 2.40 -17.88 -7.79
CA PHE A 121 1.73 -17.09 -6.75
C PHE A 121 2.38 -17.30 -5.38
N VAL A 122 2.56 -18.56 -4.97
CA VAL A 122 3.15 -18.93 -3.68
C VAL A 122 4.58 -18.41 -3.56
N GLN A 123 5.39 -18.54 -4.61
CA GLN A 123 6.76 -18.01 -4.62
C GLN A 123 6.81 -16.50 -4.42
N VAL A 124 5.94 -15.75 -5.12
CA VAL A 124 5.87 -14.28 -4.98
C VAL A 124 5.44 -13.89 -3.57
N THR A 125 4.39 -14.51 -3.05
CA THR A 125 3.85 -14.18 -1.72
C THR A 125 4.81 -14.53 -0.59
N LEU A 126 5.49 -15.68 -0.65
CA LEU A 126 6.51 -16.06 0.33
C LEU A 126 7.68 -15.07 0.33
N ARG A 127 8.23 -14.77 -0.86
CA ARG A 127 9.32 -13.81 -1.02
C ARG A 127 8.98 -12.44 -0.45
N ASP A 128 7.79 -11.93 -0.75
CA ASP A 128 7.36 -10.61 -0.27
C ASP A 128 7.13 -10.62 1.25
N PHE A 129 6.66 -11.75 1.81
CA PHE A 129 6.51 -11.92 3.26
C PHE A 129 7.84 -11.99 4.00
N GLU A 130 8.80 -12.75 3.48
CA GLU A 130 10.16 -12.81 4.05
C GLU A 130 10.83 -11.43 4.03
N SER A 131 10.69 -10.70 2.91
CA SER A 131 11.20 -9.33 2.78
C SER A 131 10.59 -8.40 3.84
N TRP A 132 9.28 -8.48 4.04
CA TRP A 132 8.57 -7.70 5.05
C TRP A 132 9.01 -8.06 6.49
N GLN A 133 9.18 -9.35 6.79
CA GLN A 133 9.67 -9.81 8.10
C GLN A 133 11.05 -9.23 8.40
N PHE A 134 11.96 -9.33 7.43
CA PHE A 134 13.32 -8.80 7.57
C PHE A 134 13.33 -7.28 7.80
N GLU A 135 12.56 -6.51 7.02
CA GLU A 135 12.42 -5.07 7.20
C GLU A 135 11.86 -4.71 8.58
N ARG A 136 10.86 -5.46 9.05
CA ARG A 136 10.26 -5.27 10.37
C ARG A 136 11.27 -5.53 11.49
N GLU A 137 12.08 -6.58 11.38
CA GLU A 137 13.13 -6.90 12.36
C GLU A 137 14.23 -5.84 12.41
N GLN A 138 14.72 -5.38 11.24
CA GLN A 138 15.71 -4.31 11.14
C GLN A 138 15.23 -3.01 11.80
N ASN A 139 13.96 -2.64 11.56
CA ASN A 139 13.36 -1.46 12.17
C ASN A 139 13.27 -1.57 13.71
N GLN A 140 13.06 -2.77 14.25
CA GLN A 140 13.06 -3.00 15.71
C GLN A 140 14.47 -2.89 16.31
N ILE A 141 15.49 -3.41 15.62
CA ILE A 141 16.89 -3.32 16.05
C ILE A 141 17.36 -1.86 16.03
N ALA A 142 17.01 -1.10 14.98
CA ALA A 142 17.34 0.32 14.87
C ALA A 142 16.69 1.15 15.99
N LEU A 143 15.46 0.83 16.39
CA LEU A 143 14.80 1.47 17.54
C LEU A 143 15.53 1.20 18.86
N LYS A 144 16.03 -0.02 19.06
CA LYS A 144 16.80 -0.39 20.26
C LYS A 144 18.20 0.24 20.31
N LYS A 145 18.74 0.68 19.17
CA LYS A 145 20.08 1.29 19.05
C LYS A 145 20.09 2.81 19.11
N LYS A 146 18.95 3.50 19.33
CA LYS A 146 19.00 4.95 19.61
C LYS A 146 19.63 5.16 21.00
N PRO A 147 20.84 5.74 21.10
CA PRO A 147 21.34 6.16 22.40
C PRO A 147 20.48 7.34 22.86
N SER A 148 19.99 7.27 24.09
CA SER A 148 19.58 8.42 24.88
C SER A 148 20.81 9.32 25.04
N ASN A 149 21.00 10.26 24.11
CA ASN A 149 22.11 11.19 24.16
C ASN A 149 21.66 12.47 24.87
N ASP A 150 21.56 12.37 26.19
CA ASP A 150 21.72 13.48 27.14
C ASP A 150 22.72 12.99 28.21
N GLU A 151 23.92 12.63 27.78
CA GLU A 151 25.09 12.61 28.66
C GLU A 151 26.17 13.49 28.05
N GLU A 152 26.39 14.59 28.75
CA GLU A 152 27.39 15.62 28.53
C GLU A 152 28.79 14.99 28.53
N TYR A 153 29.32 14.72 27.33
CA TYR A 153 30.66 14.16 27.17
C TYR A 153 31.71 15.26 27.41
N GLN A 154 32.23 15.35 28.63
CA GLN A 154 33.48 16.08 28.88
C GLN A 154 34.64 15.34 28.21
N PRO A 155 35.45 15.98 27.36
CA PRO A 155 36.67 15.36 26.86
C PRO A 155 37.74 15.44 27.96
N ASN A 156 37.93 14.35 28.71
CA ASN A 156 39.15 14.22 29.51
C ASN A 156 40.34 14.04 28.56
N SER A 157 41.12 15.11 28.43
CA SER A 157 42.46 15.13 27.83
C SER A 157 43.34 14.14 28.57
N ALA A 158 43.51 12.94 28.00
CA ALA A 158 44.48 11.95 28.48
C ALA A 158 45.90 12.21 27.93
N TYR A 159 46.19 13.46 27.51
CA TYR A 159 47.40 13.83 26.79
C TYR A 159 48.23 14.92 27.48
N ASP A 160 48.07 15.10 28.79
CA ASP A 160 48.81 16.12 29.57
C ASP A 160 49.66 15.53 30.72
N GLU A 161 49.72 14.21 30.92
CA GLU A 161 50.40 13.61 32.10
C GLU A 161 51.86 13.17 31.89
N TRP A 162 52.43 13.30 30.68
CA TRP A 162 53.81 12.84 30.42
C TRP A 162 54.88 13.94 30.38
N ASP A 163 54.52 15.21 30.57
CA ASP A 163 55.45 16.35 30.41
C ASP A 163 55.93 16.97 31.74
N ASN A 164 55.75 16.25 32.87
CA ASN A 164 56.16 16.72 34.21
C ASN A 164 56.95 15.67 35.02
N LEU A 165 57.83 14.90 34.37
CA LEU A 165 58.81 14.04 35.05
C LEU A 165 60.19 14.07 34.40
#